data_AF-A0A0G4MY40-F1
#
_entry.id   AF-A0A0G4MY40-F1
#
_cell.length_a   1.000
_cell.length_b   1.000
_cell.length_c   1.000
_cell.angle_alpha   90.00
_cell.angle_beta   90.00
_cell.angle_gamma   90.00
#
_symmetry.space_group_name_H-M   'P 1'
#
loop_
_entity.id
_entity.type
_entity.pdbx_description
1 polymer ?
#
loop_
_entity_poly.entity_id
_entity_poly.type
_entity_poly.pdbx_seq_one_letter_code
_entity_poly.pdbx_strand_id
1 'polypeptide(L)'
;MKSVCRVPSATNARHVGRAATCLSCSSAPRPFSVLNRPPPNYPGHVPLTTIERASLAIGSGLMSLVDPRRGDLIATVGETTATPYFLPRLRDAMLADPTGRRILRDRPRLTSTSLNLDRLRSLPDNTVGRAYVGWLDREGVSPDTRAAVRYIDDEECAYVMQRYRECHDFYHALTGLPVYREGEVALKAFEFMNTMIPMTGLAVASYFTMKKSERARFRSIYGPWALRNGSRSKEVINVYWEERLESSVDELRAELGIETPPDLREIRRREREARRKAKEETARRNEATGSSA
;
A
#
# COMPACT_ATOMS: atom_id res chain seq x y z
N MET A 1 67.36 -75.50 -26.18
CA MET A 1 66.53 -76.56 -25.58
C MET A 1 65.23 -75.92 -25.10
N LYS A 2 64.19 -75.95 -25.94
CA LYS A 2 62.95 -76.72 -25.72
C LYS A 2 62.35 -76.51 -24.31
N SER A 3 61.37 -75.62 -24.20
CA SER A 3 60.02 -76.09 -23.87
C SER A 3 58.96 -75.07 -24.31
N VAL A 4 58.15 -75.55 -25.24
CA VAL A 4 56.88 -74.98 -25.71
C VAL A 4 55.83 -75.26 -24.64
N CYS A 5 54.93 -74.30 -24.37
CA CYS A 5 53.57 -74.69 -24.02
C CYS A 5 52.54 -73.65 -24.47
N ARG A 6 51.43 -74.22 -24.93
CA ARG A 6 50.40 -73.69 -25.82
C ARG A 6 49.36 -72.81 -25.09
N VAL A 7 48.82 -71.88 -25.87
CA VAL A 7 47.54 -71.18 -25.67
C VAL A 7 46.37 -72.17 -25.67
N PRO A 8 45.27 -71.85 -24.97
CA PRO A 8 43.99 -71.87 -25.68
C PRO A 8 43.22 -70.55 -25.57
N SER A 9 42.64 -70.21 -26.73
CA SER A 9 41.68 -69.15 -26.99
C SER A 9 40.29 -69.57 -26.52
N ALA A 10 39.56 -68.64 -25.91
CA ALA A 10 38.10 -68.63 -25.72
C ALA A 10 37.75 -67.44 -24.80
N THR A 11 36.73 -66.61 -24.94
CA THR A 11 35.71 -66.35 -25.95
C THR A 11 35.11 -65.00 -25.54
N ASN A 12 34.72 -64.16 -26.50
CA ASN A 12 33.91 -62.96 -26.30
C ASN A 12 32.73 -63.21 -25.35
N ALA A 13 32.71 -62.55 -24.18
CA ALA A 13 31.50 -62.36 -23.39
C ALA A 13 31.15 -60.87 -23.37
N ARG A 14 30.43 -60.43 -24.41
CA ARG A 14 29.69 -59.15 -24.37
C ARG A 14 28.59 -59.31 -23.33
N HIS A 15 28.82 -58.85 -22.10
CA HIS A 15 27.72 -58.63 -21.18
C HIS A 15 26.95 -57.40 -21.66
N VAL A 16 25.81 -57.68 -22.30
CA VAL A 16 24.74 -56.73 -22.57
C VAL A 16 24.29 -56.18 -21.22
N GLY A 17 24.79 -54.99 -20.87
CA GLY A 17 24.22 -54.19 -19.79
C GLY A 17 22.77 -53.91 -20.16
N ARG A 18 21.84 -54.62 -19.52
CA ARG A 18 20.43 -54.23 -19.50
C ARG A 18 20.37 -52.88 -18.79
N ALA A 19 20.36 -51.80 -19.57
CA ALA A 19 19.91 -50.51 -19.08
C ALA A 19 18.48 -50.70 -18.60
N ALA A 20 18.29 -50.76 -17.28
CA ALA A 20 16.99 -50.58 -16.68
C ALA A 20 16.59 -49.14 -16.99
N THR A 21 15.79 -48.95 -18.03
CA THR A 21 15.12 -47.69 -18.29
C THR A 21 14.19 -47.49 -17.10
N CYS A 22 14.65 -46.73 -16.09
CA CYS A 22 13.77 -46.16 -15.10
C CYS A 22 12.76 -45.32 -15.89
N LEU A 23 11.55 -45.85 -16.05
CA LEU A 23 10.40 -45.04 -16.42
C LEU A 23 10.26 -44.03 -15.28
N SER A 24 10.87 -42.86 -15.45
CA SER A 24 10.46 -41.67 -14.73
C SER A 24 8.97 -41.55 -14.95
N CYS A 25 8.20 -41.85 -13.92
CA CYS A 25 6.81 -41.54 -13.82
C CYS A 25 6.70 -40.01 -13.95
N SER A 26 6.51 -39.53 -15.17
CA SER A 26 6.11 -38.16 -15.45
C SER A 26 4.73 -37.96 -14.85
N SER A 27 4.68 -37.64 -13.56
CA SER A 27 3.46 -37.13 -12.95
C SER A 27 3.13 -35.84 -13.70
N ALA A 28 2.09 -35.86 -14.52
CA ALA A 28 1.58 -34.63 -15.11
C ALA A 28 1.37 -33.62 -13.95
N PRO A 29 1.81 -32.36 -14.10
CA PRO A 29 1.65 -31.38 -13.04
C PRO A 29 0.17 -31.28 -12.71
N ARG A 30 -0.17 -31.62 -11.46
CA ARG A 30 -1.55 -31.57 -10.97
C ARG A 30 -2.06 -30.13 -11.12
N PRO A 31 -3.31 -29.92 -11.53
CA PRO A 31 -3.86 -28.59 -11.70
C PRO A 31 -3.83 -27.83 -10.36
N PHE A 32 -3.63 -26.52 -10.45
CA PHE A 32 -3.60 -25.67 -9.26
C PHE A 32 -4.98 -25.70 -8.58
N SER A 33 -4.99 -26.09 -7.30
CA SER A 33 -6.17 -26.08 -6.44
C SER A 33 -5.76 -25.78 -5.00
N VAL A 34 -6.75 -25.61 -4.11
CA VAL A 34 -6.54 -25.43 -2.66
C VAL A 34 -5.68 -26.56 -2.08
N LEU A 35 -5.94 -27.80 -2.51
CA LEU A 35 -5.25 -29.01 -2.03
C LEU A 35 -3.91 -29.27 -2.73
N ASN A 36 -3.63 -28.55 -3.82
CA ASN A 36 -2.42 -28.70 -4.62
C ASN A 36 -1.97 -27.32 -5.11
N ARG A 37 -1.32 -26.58 -4.21
CA ARG A 37 -0.82 -25.22 -4.45
C ARG A 37 0.62 -25.27 -4.96
N PRO A 38 0.99 -24.49 -5.99
CA PRO A 38 2.39 -24.38 -6.41
C PRO A 38 3.25 -23.78 -5.30
N PRO A 39 4.57 -24.00 -5.33
CA PRO A 39 5.47 -23.35 -4.39
C PRO A 39 5.38 -21.81 -4.52
N PRO A 40 5.67 -21.05 -3.44
CA PRO A 40 5.81 -19.61 -3.48
C PRO A 40 6.83 -19.15 -4.54
N ASN A 41 6.54 -18.06 -5.27
CA ASN A 41 7.48 -17.48 -6.24
C ASN A 41 8.64 -16.76 -5.55
N TYR A 42 8.42 -16.30 -4.32
CA TYR A 42 9.37 -15.63 -3.45
C TYR A 42 8.96 -15.83 -1.97
N PRO A 43 9.84 -15.55 -0.99
CA PRO A 43 9.51 -15.74 0.43
C PRO A 43 8.26 -14.96 0.87
N GLY A 44 7.30 -15.67 1.49
CA GLY A 44 6.02 -15.09 1.93
C GLY A 44 4.93 -15.01 0.87
N HIS A 45 5.23 -15.33 -0.41
CA HIS A 45 4.22 -15.43 -1.46
C HIS A 45 3.24 -16.59 -1.22
N VAL A 46 1.97 -16.33 -1.47
CA VAL A 46 0.85 -17.25 -1.30
C VAL A 46 0.06 -17.26 -2.63
N PRO A 47 0.35 -18.21 -3.54
CA PRO A 47 -0.32 -18.29 -4.84
C PRO A 47 -1.82 -18.43 -4.68
N LEU A 48 -2.63 -17.70 -5.46
CA LEU A 48 -4.09 -17.79 -5.42
C LEU A 48 -4.66 -18.19 -6.78
N THR A 49 -5.63 -19.10 -6.79
CA THR A 49 -6.46 -19.35 -7.98
C THR A 49 -7.32 -18.11 -8.28
N THR A 50 -7.83 -17.99 -9.51
CA THR A 50 -8.72 -16.88 -9.89
C THR A 50 -9.97 -16.81 -9.00
N ILE A 51 -10.53 -17.96 -8.62
CA ILE A 51 -11.70 -18.04 -7.75
C ILE A 51 -11.34 -17.59 -6.33
N GLU A 52 -10.25 -18.12 -5.73
CA GLU A 52 -9.80 -17.69 -4.40
C GLU A 52 -9.51 -16.18 -4.36
N ARG A 53 -8.84 -15.65 -5.39
CA ARG A 53 -8.55 -14.22 -5.53
C ARG A 53 -9.83 -13.39 -5.58
N ALA A 54 -10.79 -13.77 -6.41
CA ALA A 54 -12.07 -13.08 -6.52
C ALA A 54 -12.88 -13.15 -5.21
N SER A 55 -12.95 -14.32 -4.57
CA SER A 55 -13.62 -14.48 -3.27
C SER A 55 -12.97 -13.64 -2.17
N LEU A 56 -11.64 -13.61 -2.11
CA LEU A 56 -10.90 -12.76 -1.17
C LEU A 56 -11.14 -11.28 -1.44
N ALA A 57 -11.14 -10.85 -2.71
CA ALA A 57 -11.43 -9.46 -3.08
C ALA A 57 -12.83 -9.03 -2.62
N ILE A 58 -13.85 -9.83 -2.92
CA ILE A 58 -15.25 -9.54 -2.58
C ILE A 58 -15.45 -9.58 -1.06
N GLY A 59 -15.04 -10.67 -0.42
CA GLY A 59 -15.23 -10.87 1.02
C GLY A 59 -14.51 -9.81 1.85
N SER A 60 -13.25 -9.55 1.53
CA SER A 60 -12.46 -8.52 2.24
C SER A 60 -12.98 -7.11 1.93
N GLY A 61 -13.44 -6.86 0.70
CA GLY A 61 -14.01 -5.59 0.28
C GLY A 61 -15.25 -5.23 1.09
N LEU A 62 -16.23 -6.13 1.11
CA LEU A 62 -17.48 -5.94 1.86
C LEU A 62 -17.20 -5.78 3.36
N MET A 63 -16.36 -6.65 3.95
CA MET A 63 -16.06 -6.59 5.37
C MET A 63 -15.24 -5.35 5.75
N SER A 64 -14.36 -4.84 4.88
CA SER A 64 -13.63 -3.59 5.13
C SER A 64 -14.53 -2.35 5.12
N LEU A 65 -15.66 -2.37 4.40
CA LEU A 65 -16.66 -1.30 4.45
C LEU A 65 -17.45 -1.32 5.77
N VAL A 66 -17.69 -2.52 6.31
CA VAL A 66 -18.37 -2.73 7.60
C VAL A 66 -17.46 -2.36 8.77
N ASP A 67 -16.21 -2.85 8.77
CA ASP A 67 -15.20 -2.53 9.76
C ASP A 67 -13.91 -1.99 9.12
N PRO A 68 -13.82 -0.66 8.90
CA PRO A 68 -12.63 -0.03 8.33
C PRO A 68 -11.37 -0.11 9.21
N ARG A 69 -11.47 -0.56 10.47
CA ARG A 69 -10.30 -0.73 11.35
C ARG A 69 -9.50 -1.98 11.02
N ARG A 70 -10.05 -2.89 10.22
CA ARG A 70 -9.40 -4.11 9.75
C ARG A 70 -8.45 -3.81 8.59
N GLY A 71 -7.28 -3.27 8.92
CA GLY A 71 -6.23 -2.95 7.95
C GLY A 71 -5.75 -4.16 7.15
N ASP A 72 -5.85 -5.37 7.71
CA ASP A 72 -5.58 -6.64 7.03
C ASP A 72 -6.53 -6.91 5.86
N LEU A 73 -7.81 -6.56 6.00
CA LEU A 73 -8.80 -6.70 4.94
C LEU A 73 -8.56 -5.68 3.84
N ILE A 74 -8.24 -4.43 4.19
CA ILE A 74 -7.87 -3.38 3.22
C ILE A 74 -6.63 -3.79 2.43
N ALA A 75 -5.62 -4.34 3.11
CA ALA A 75 -4.43 -4.89 2.48
C ALA A 75 -4.78 -6.02 1.48
N THR A 76 -5.65 -6.95 1.90
CA THR A 76 -6.11 -8.06 1.05
C THR A 76 -6.85 -7.57 -0.19
N VAL A 77 -7.78 -6.62 -0.05
CA VAL A 77 -8.46 -5.99 -1.20
C VAL A 77 -7.45 -5.34 -2.13
N GLY A 78 -6.46 -4.63 -1.58
CA GLY A 78 -5.38 -4.04 -2.34
C GLY A 78 -4.65 -5.05 -3.23
N GLU A 79 -4.21 -6.18 -2.68
CA GLU A 79 -3.44 -7.18 -3.43
C GLU A 79 -4.30 -7.91 -4.47
N THR A 80 -5.52 -8.26 -4.10
CA THR A 80 -6.43 -9.04 -4.95
C THR A 80 -7.03 -8.24 -6.09
N THR A 81 -7.02 -6.91 -6.03
CA THR A 81 -7.57 -6.02 -7.07
C THR A 81 -6.51 -5.32 -7.92
N ALA A 82 -5.26 -5.26 -7.49
CA ALA A 82 -4.19 -4.55 -8.19
C ALA A 82 -3.62 -5.32 -9.40
N THR A 83 -3.78 -6.64 -9.44
CA THR A 83 -3.32 -7.51 -10.54
C THR A 83 -4.48 -7.89 -11.46
N PRO A 84 -4.25 -8.12 -12.78
CA PRO A 84 -2.95 -8.16 -13.45
C PRO A 84 -2.51 -6.82 -14.06
N TYR A 85 -3.36 -5.79 -14.09
CA TYR A 85 -3.09 -4.59 -14.90
C TYR A 85 -2.47 -3.41 -14.11
N PHE A 86 -3.07 -3.07 -12.97
CA PHE A 86 -2.80 -1.79 -12.32
C PHE A 86 -1.41 -1.71 -11.68
N LEU A 87 -0.94 -2.82 -11.11
CA LEU A 87 0.35 -2.88 -10.45
C LEU A 87 1.52 -2.93 -11.45
N PRO A 88 1.48 -3.73 -12.54
CA PRO A 88 2.45 -3.60 -13.62
C PRO A 88 2.48 -2.21 -14.25
N ARG A 89 1.32 -1.57 -14.45
CA ARG A 89 1.26 -0.17 -14.93
C ARG A 89 1.99 0.78 -13.98
N LEU A 90 1.79 0.65 -12.67
CA LEU A 90 2.46 1.48 -11.68
C LEU A 90 3.96 1.21 -11.63
N ARG A 91 4.38 -0.06 -11.69
CA ARG A 91 5.79 -0.45 -11.83
C ARG A 91 6.42 0.16 -13.08
N ASP A 92 5.74 0.12 -14.22
CA ASP A 92 6.26 0.67 -15.47
C ASP A 92 6.39 2.21 -15.40
N ALA A 93 5.49 2.89 -14.68
CA ALA A 93 5.65 4.31 -14.37
C ALA A 93 6.89 4.58 -13.49
N MET A 94 7.21 3.70 -12.55
CA MET A 94 8.46 3.78 -11.80
C MET A 94 9.69 3.51 -12.68
N LEU A 95 9.62 2.57 -13.62
CA LEU A 95 10.70 2.28 -14.55
C LEU A 95 10.96 3.42 -15.54
N ALA A 96 9.94 4.23 -15.88
CA ALA A 96 10.09 5.41 -16.71
C ALA A 96 10.85 6.54 -15.99
N ASP A 97 10.75 6.61 -14.66
CA ASP A 97 11.39 7.64 -13.84
C ASP A 97 12.82 7.24 -13.39
N PRO A 98 13.84 8.13 -13.48
CA PRO A 98 15.19 7.82 -13.01
C PRO A 98 15.27 7.44 -11.54
N THR A 99 14.51 8.10 -10.67
CA THR A 99 14.45 7.82 -9.23
C THR A 99 13.67 6.54 -8.98
N GLY A 100 12.55 6.33 -9.68
CA GLY A 100 11.78 5.09 -9.64
C GLY A 100 12.62 3.85 -9.99
N ARG A 101 13.47 3.92 -11.03
CA ARG A 101 14.43 2.84 -11.38
C ARG A 101 15.45 2.56 -10.28
N ARG A 102 15.92 3.60 -9.56
CA ARG A 102 16.82 3.42 -8.42
C ARG A 102 16.10 2.70 -7.29
N ILE A 103 14.89 3.15 -6.95
CA ILE A 103 14.05 2.52 -5.92
C ILE A 103 13.78 1.04 -6.21
N LEU A 104 13.43 0.69 -7.44
CA LEU A 104 13.16 -0.71 -7.82
C LEU A 104 14.40 -1.62 -7.73
N ARG A 105 15.59 -1.04 -7.95
CA ARG A 105 16.87 -1.72 -7.81
C ARG A 105 17.29 -1.88 -6.35
N ASP A 106 17.28 -0.77 -5.61
CA ASP A 106 17.83 -0.68 -4.25
C ASP A 106 16.87 -1.31 -3.22
N ARG A 107 15.58 -1.37 -3.56
CA ARG A 107 14.49 -1.93 -2.77
C ARG A 107 14.46 -1.49 -1.29
N PRO A 108 14.62 -0.20 -0.97
CA PRO A 108 14.62 0.26 0.42
C PRO A 108 13.25 0.02 1.09
N ARG A 109 13.28 -0.14 2.42
CA ARG A 109 12.12 -0.37 3.29
C ARG A 109 11.95 0.80 4.25
N LEU A 110 10.72 1.18 4.53
CA LEU A 110 10.37 2.31 5.41
C LEU A 110 9.69 1.78 6.67
N THR A 111 10.51 1.30 7.61
CA THR A 111 10.10 0.74 8.91
C THR A 111 10.78 1.52 10.04
N SER A 112 10.39 1.30 11.30
CA SER A 112 11.08 1.92 12.44
C SER A 112 12.55 1.48 12.57
N THR A 113 12.89 0.33 12.00
CA THR A 113 14.27 -0.17 11.98
C THR A 113 15.15 0.55 10.95
N SER A 114 14.57 1.05 9.86
CA SER A 114 15.31 1.83 8.85
C SER A 114 15.25 3.33 9.10
N LEU A 115 14.21 3.82 9.79
CA LEU A 115 14.01 5.23 10.12
C LEU A 115 14.35 5.50 11.59
N ASN A 116 15.39 6.29 11.84
CA ASN A 116 15.68 6.77 13.20
C ASN A 116 14.70 7.88 13.60
N LEU A 117 13.54 7.50 14.17
CA LEU A 117 12.46 8.43 14.51
C LEU A 117 12.90 9.51 15.50
N ASP A 118 13.78 9.19 16.46
CA ASP A 118 14.28 10.16 17.44
C ASP A 118 15.15 11.23 16.79
N ARG A 119 15.98 10.85 15.81
CA ARG A 119 16.70 11.81 14.97
C ARG A 119 15.73 12.64 14.14
N LEU A 120 14.68 12.06 13.56
CA LEU A 120 13.70 12.84 12.79
C LEU A 120 12.98 13.87 13.66
N ARG A 121 12.77 13.58 14.95
CA ARG A 121 12.20 14.54 15.90
C ARG A 121 13.16 15.69 16.19
N SER A 122 14.47 15.54 16.06
CA SER A 122 15.42 16.64 16.26
C SER A 122 15.67 17.50 15.02
N LEU A 123 15.16 17.09 13.84
CA LEU A 123 15.29 17.87 12.62
C LEU A 123 14.47 19.18 12.67
N PRO A 124 14.86 20.22 11.90
CA PRO A 124 14.10 21.47 11.80
C PRO A 124 12.65 21.25 11.34
N ASP A 125 11.72 22.09 11.84
CA ASP A 125 10.28 21.99 11.60
C ASP A 125 9.87 22.02 10.12
N ASN A 126 10.68 22.61 9.25
CA ASN A 126 10.43 22.69 7.81
C ASN A 126 10.93 21.47 7.02
N THR A 127 11.48 20.43 7.67
CA THR A 127 11.98 19.23 6.97
C THR A 127 10.89 18.17 6.79
N VAL A 128 11.04 17.33 5.75
CA VAL A 128 10.14 16.19 5.48
C VAL A 128 10.10 15.23 6.66
N GLY A 129 11.26 14.88 7.24
CA GLY A 129 11.38 13.94 8.34
C GLY A 129 10.70 14.44 9.62
N ARG A 130 10.87 15.74 9.93
CA ARG A 130 10.19 16.37 11.06
C ARG A 130 8.68 16.46 10.84
N ALA A 131 8.23 16.79 9.63
CA ALA A 131 6.82 16.79 9.27
C ALA A 131 6.20 15.38 9.39
N TYR A 132 6.93 14.34 8.96
CA TYR A 132 6.52 12.95 9.06
C TYR A 132 6.36 12.48 10.50
N VAL A 133 7.40 12.61 11.33
CA VAL A 133 7.33 12.15 12.72
C VAL A 133 6.36 12.99 13.56
N GLY A 134 6.26 14.30 13.30
CA GLY A 134 5.27 15.15 13.94
C GLY A 134 3.83 14.85 13.52
N TRP A 135 3.62 14.20 12.36
CA TRP A 135 2.33 13.64 11.99
C TRP A 135 2.09 12.30 12.70
N LEU A 136 3.06 11.39 12.74
CA LEU A 136 2.97 10.12 13.47
C LEU A 136 2.60 10.34 14.94
N ASP A 137 3.32 11.24 15.63
CA ASP A 137 3.13 11.55 17.05
C ASP A 137 1.73 12.13 17.31
N ARG A 138 1.19 12.91 16.36
CA ARG A 138 -0.13 13.54 16.47
C ARG A 138 -1.28 12.58 16.22
N GLU A 139 -1.11 11.64 15.30
CA GLU A 139 -2.12 10.64 14.96
C GLU A 139 -2.02 9.39 15.86
N GLY A 140 -0.91 9.23 16.59
CA GLY A 140 -0.68 8.10 17.49
C GLY A 140 -0.46 6.78 16.75
N VAL A 141 0.23 6.84 15.60
CA VAL A 141 0.47 5.67 14.71
C VAL A 141 1.97 5.39 14.55
N SER A 142 2.30 4.19 14.06
CA SER A 142 3.68 3.72 13.84
C SER A 142 3.86 3.19 12.42
N PRO A 143 5.04 3.39 11.79
CA PRO A 143 5.36 2.84 10.47
C PRO A 143 5.30 1.30 10.40
N ASP A 144 5.45 0.60 11.53
CA ASP A 144 5.56 -0.87 11.55
C ASP A 144 4.22 -1.61 11.44
N THR A 145 3.12 -0.89 11.33
CA THR A 145 1.78 -1.47 11.29
C THR A 145 1.40 -2.03 9.91
N ARG A 146 2.30 -1.96 8.93
CA ARG A 146 2.03 -2.32 7.53
C ARG A 146 2.17 -3.81 7.28
N ALA A 147 1.06 -4.46 6.94
CA ALA A 147 1.04 -5.89 6.59
C ALA A 147 1.91 -6.20 5.36
N ALA A 148 2.67 -7.30 5.44
CA ALA A 148 3.43 -7.82 4.33
C ALA A 148 2.53 -8.24 3.16
N VAL A 149 2.97 -7.98 1.93
CA VAL A 149 2.31 -8.46 0.70
C VAL A 149 2.48 -9.98 0.56
N ARG A 150 1.40 -10.68 0.19
CA ARG A 150 1.35 -12.15 0.12
C ARG A 150 0.78 -12.69 -1.19
N TYR A 151 -0.18 -12.01 -1.81
CA TYR A 151 -1.06 -12.54 -2.85
C TYR A 151 -0.75 -12.00 -4.26
N ILE A 152 0.42 -11.38 -4.46
CA ILE A 152 0.87 -10.86 -5.76
C ILE A 152 1.92 -11.81 -6.32
N ASP A 153 1.69 -12.35 -7.52
CA ASP A 153 2.54 -13.42 -8.06
C ASP A 153 3.93 -12.92 -8.52
N ASP A 154 4.03 -11.70 -9.06
CA ASP A 154 5.29 -11.09 -9.52
C ASP A 154 6.01 -10.39 -8.36
N GLU A 155 7.27 -10.74 -8.11
CA GLU A 155 8.05 -10.27 -6.97
C GLU A 155 8.31 -8.75 -7.01
N GLU A 156 8.60 -8.19 -8.18
CA GLU A 156 8.83 -6.75 -8.32
C GLU A 156 7.55 -5.95 -8.09
N CYS A 157 6.42 -6.41 -8.64
CA CYS A 157 5.11 -5.86 -8.34
C CYS A 157 4.78 -5.98 -6.84
N ALA A 158 5.10 -7.10 -6.21
CA ALA A 158 4.90 -7.27 -4.78
C ALA A 158 5.71 -6.24 -3.97
N TYR A 159 6.94 -5.95 -4.39
CA TYR A 159 7.75 -4.86 -3.83
C TYR A 159 7.08 -3.50 -4.04
N VAL A 160 6.58 -3.18 -5.25
CA VAL A 160 5.88 -1.91 -5.53
C VAL A 160 4.66 -1.73 -4.61
N MET A 161 3.85 -2.77 -4.45
CA MET A 161 2.69 -2.73 -3.56
C MET A 161 3.09 -2.56 -2.10
N GLN A 162 4.17 -3.22 -1.68
CA GLN A 162 4.69 -3.09 -0.33
C GLN A 162 5.24 -1.68 -0.06
N ARG A 163 6.01 -1.11 -0.99
CA ARG A 163 6.48 0.27 -0.89
C ARG A 163 5.32 1.25 -0.80
N TYR A 164 4.30 1.10 -1.65
CA TYR A 164 3.10 1.91 -1.58
C TYR A 164 2.46 1.90 -0.17
N ARG A 165 2.38 0.73 0.48
CA ARG A 165 1.84 0.62 1.85
C ARG A 165 2.67 1.37 2.88
N GLU A 166 3.99 1.27 2.78
CA GLU A 166 4.93 1.88 3.72
C GLU A 166 5.03 3.39 3.52
N CYS A 167 4.92 3.87 2.29
CA CYS A 167 4.91 5.29 1.96
C CYS A 167 3.58 5.99 2.32
N HIS A 168 2.51 5.25 2.59
CA HIS A 168 1.18 5.84 2.81
C HIS A 168 1.15 6.91 3.91
N ASP A 169 1.86 6.68 5.03
CA ASP A 169 1.93 7.66 6.11
C ASP A 169 2.73 8.91 5.72
N PHE A 170 3.71 8.77 4.81
CA PHE A 170 4.37 9.93 4.21
C PHE A 170 3.40 10.74 3.35
N TYR A 171 2.45 10.10 2.66
CA TYR A 171 1.44 10.84 1.88
C TYR A 171 0.50 11.63 2.78
N HIS A 172 0.12 11.06 3.93
CA HIS A 172 -0.59 11.81 4.96
C HIS A 172 0.22 13.00 5.48
N ALA A 173 1.48 12.79 5.84
CA ALA A 173 2.35 13.87 6.34
C ALA A 173 2.58 14.96 5.30
N LEU A 174 2.78 14.58 4.03
CA LEU A 174 2.96 15.49 2.91
C LEU A 174 1.73 16.39 2.71
N THR A 175 0.54 15.81 2.83
CA THR A 175 -0.74 16.51 2.60
C THR A 175 -1.34 17.12 3.88
N GLY A 176 -0.86 16.75 5.07
CA GLY A 176 -1.45 17.15 6.35
C GLY A 176 -2.83 16.53 6.65
N LEU A 177 -3.27 15.54 5.86
CA LEU A 177 -4.54 14.87 6.10
C LEU A 177 -4.45 13.92 7.30
N PRO A 178 -5.45 13.90 8.21
CA PRO A 178 -5.45 13.05 9.40
C PRO A 178 -6.02 11.65 9.12
N VAL A 179 -5.86 10.70 10.07
CA VAL A 179 -6.27 9.29 9.90
C VAL A 179 -7.73 8.99 10.25
N TYR A 180 -8.52 9.99 10.66
CA TYR A 180 -9.95 9.76 10.82
C TYR A 180 -10.64 9.71 9.45
N ARG A 181 -11.76 8.98 9.40
CA ARG A 181 -12.50 8.61 8.18
C ARG A 181 -12.52 9.63 7.04
N GLU A 182 -12.81 10.90 7.34
CA GLU A 182 -12.87 11.95 6.32
C GLU A 182 -11.50 12.27 5.68
N GLY A 183 -10.44 12.31 6.49
CA GLY A 183 -9.07 12.50 5.99
C GLY A 183 -8.57 11.28 5.21
N GLU A 184 -8.89 10.07 5.67
CA GLU A 184 -8.62 8.81 4.94
C GLU A 184 -9.29 8.79 3.57
N VAL A 185 -10.59 9.12 3.49
CA VAL A 185 -11.32 9.14 2.21
C VAL A 185 -10.76 10.21 1.27
N ALA A 186 -10.36 11.38 1.79
CA ALA A 186 -9.68 12.42 1.02
C ALA A 186 -8.33 11.95 0.47
N LEU A 187 -7.51 11.30 1.30
CA LEU A 187 -6.21 10.80 0.87
C LEU A 187 -6.36 9.66 -0.14
N LYS A 188 -7.28 8.72 0.09
CA LYS A 188 -7.54 7.62 -0.86
C LYS A 188 -7.98 8.12 -2.22
N ALA A 189 -8.76 9.21 -2.27
CA ALA A 189 -9.10 9.88 -3.53
C ALA A 189 -7.84 10.45 -4.22
N PHE A 190 -6.94 11.08 -3.48
CA PHE A 190 -5.67 11.58 -4.03
C PHE A 190 -4.79 10.43 -4.53
N GLU A 191 -4.61 9.38 -3.71
CA GLU A 191 -3.83 8.19 -4.05
C GLU A 191 -4.38 7.49 -5.29
N PHE A 192 -5.71 7.40 -5.44
CA PHE A 192 -6.33 6.83 -6.63
C PHE A 192 -5.97 7.62 -7.88
N MET A 193 -6.09 8.94 -7.82
CA MET A 193 -5.77 9.80 -8.97
C MET A 193 -4.28 9.79 -9.31
N ASN A 194 -3.39 9.60 -8.33
CA ASN A 194 -1.94 9.59 -8.55
C ASN A 194 -1.38 8.20 -8.94
N THR A 195 -1.88 7.12 -8.34
CA THR A 195 -1.32 5.76 -8.50
C THR A 195 -2.20 4.81 -9.29
N MET A 196 -3.51 5.09 -9.39
CA MET A 196 -4.54 4.25 -9.99
C MET A 196 -4.67 2.84 -9.37
N ILE A 197 -4.20 2.64 -8.13
CA ILE A 197 -4.42 1.37 -7.43
C ILE A 197 -5.93 1.23 -7.14
N PRO A 198 -6.62 0.17 -7.62
CA PRO A 198 -8.09 0.12 -7.57
C PRO A 198 -8.69 0.20 -6.16
N MET A 199 -8.02 -0.40 -5.18
CA MET A 199 -8.49 -0.38 -3.78
C MET A 199 -8.65 1.04 -3.24
N THR A 200 -7.79 2.00 -3.63
CA THR A 200 -7.93 3.37 -3.14
C THR A 200 -9.19 4.03 -3.70
N GLY A 201 -9.52 3.78 -4.96
CA GLY A 201 -10.79 4.21 -5.56
C GLY A 201 -12.00 3.56 -4.91
N LEU A 202 -11.93 2.25 -4.63
CA LEU A 202 -12.98 1.53 -3.89
C LEU A 202 -13.16 2.07 -2.47
N ALA A 203 -12.07 2.43 -1.78
CA ALA A 203 -12.11 3.00 -0.43
C ALA A 203 -12.86 4.36 -0.40
N VAL A 204 -12.85 5.13 -1.49
CA VAL A 204 -13.63 6.38 -1.62
C VAL A 204 -15.14 6.11 -1.48
N ALA A 205 -15.64 4.90 -1.77
CA ALA A 205 -17.05 4.56 -1.56
C ALA A 205 -17.50 4.70 -0.10
N SER A 206 -16.56 4.71 0.87
CA SER A 206 -16.84 5.07 2.26
C SER A 206 -17.50 6.45 2.41
N TYR A 207 -17.35 7.34 1.42
CA TYR A 207 -18.06 8.60 1.30
C TYR A 207 -19.57 8.46 1.56
N PHE A 208 -20.22 7.41 1.04
CA PHE A 208 -21.67 7.24 1.16
C PHE A 208 -22.14 6.97 2.61
N THR A 209 -21.23 6.56 3.48
CA THR A 209 -21.51 6.25 4.89
C THR A 209 -21.06 7.36 5.86
N MET A 210 -20.52 8.47 5.33
CA MET A 210 -20.08 9.62 6.13
C MET A 210 -21.25 10.54 6.53
N LYS A 211 -21.04 11.35 7.58
CA LYS A 211 -22.05 12.32 8.05
C LYS A 211 -22.31 13.37 6.97
N LYS A 212 -23.50 14.00 7.01
CA LYS A 212 -23.89 15.03 6.02
C LYS A 212 -22.87 16.17 5.91
N SER A 213 -22.31 16.64 7.03
CA SER A 213 -21.30 17.71 7.04
C SER A 213 -19.96 17.26 6.46
N GLU A 214 -19.52 16.04 6.76
CA GLU A 214 -18.30 15.44 6.20
C GLU A 214 -18.44 15.25 4.69
N ARG A 215 -19.59 14.78 4.20
CA ARG A 215 -19.89 14.68 2.77
C ARG A 215 -19.94 16.04 2.07
N ALA A 216 -20.44 17.06 2.76
CA ALA A 216 -20.46 18.42 2.22
C ALA A 216 -19.04 18.94 2.01
N ARG A 217 -18.17 18.84 3.01
CA ARG A 217 -16.75 19.23 2.90
C ARG A 217 -15.98 18.42 1.88
N PHE A 218 -16.21 17.11 1.80
CA PHE A 218 -15.59 16.30 0.76
C PHE A 218 -15.98 16.79 -0.63
N ARG A 219 -17.27 17.06 -0.89
CA ARG A 219 -17.71 17.56 -2.20
C ARG A 219 -17.18 18.95 -2.54
N SER A 220 -17.10 19.86 -1.56
CA SER A 220 -16.71 21.24 -1.82
C SER A 220 -15.20 21.50 -1.77
N ILE A 221 -14.45 20.69 -1.00
CA ILE A 221 -13.03 20.93 -0.72
C ILE A 221 -12.20 19.73 -1.15
N TYR A 222 -12.33 18.60 -0.44
CA TYR A 222 -11.33 17.52 -0.51
C TYR A 222 -11.40 16.69 -1.79
N GLY A 223 -12.58 16.45 -2.34
CA GLY A 223 -12.77 15.76 -3.62
C GLY A 223 -12.17 16.55 -4.79
N PRO A 224 -12.54 17.83 -5.00
CA PRO A 224 -11.91 18.68 -6.00
C PRO A 224 -10.40 18.85 -5.80
N TRP A 225 -9.95 18.98 -4.55
CA TRP A 225 -8.52 19.04 -4.23
C TRP A 225 -7.79 17.76 -4.63
N ALA A 226 -8.32 16.59 -4.25
CA ALA A 226 -7.73 15.28 -4.55
C ALA A 226 -7.66 15.03 -6.05
N LEU A 227 -8.72 15.39 -6.79
CA LEU A 227 -8.74 15.30 -8.24
C LEU A 227 -7.66 16.19 -8.87
N ARG A 228 -7.60 17.47 -8.50
CA ARG A 228 -6.62 18.42 -9.06
C ARG A 228 -5.19 18.02 -8.74
N ASN A 229 -4.91 17.69 -7.48
CA ASN A 229 -3.56 17.38 -7.02
C ASN A 229 -3.10 16.02 -7.54
N GLY A 230 -3.90 14.97 -7.33
CA GLY A 230 -3.47 13.61 -7.69
C GLY A 230 -3.26 13.42 -9.19
N SER A 231 -4.01 14.13 -10.04
CA SER A 231 -3.88 14.03 -11.51
C SER A 231 -2.79 14.93 -12.12
N ARG A 232 -2.36 15.99 -11.41
CA ARG A 232 -1.37 16.96 -11.92
C ARG A 232 -0.01 16.81 -11.27
N SER A 233 0.05 16.21 -10.08
CA SER A 233 1.29 16.00 -9.37
C SER A 233 2.12 14.90 -10.03
N LYS A 234 3.44 14.93 -9.81
CA LYS A 234 4.30 13.79 -10.10
C LYS A 234 3.84 12.57 -9.28
N GLU A 235 4.15 11.36 -9.74
CA GLU A 235 3.81 10.14 -9.00
C GLU A 235 4.59 10.08 -7.68
N VAL A 236 3.88 10.12 -6.55
CA VAL A 236 4.52 10.17 -5.22
C VAL A 236 5.23 8.87 -4.86
N ILE A 237 4.95 7.78 -5.57
CA ILE A 237 5.65 6.50 -5.41
C ILE A 237 7.14 6.59 -5.81
N ASN A 238 7.48 7.55 -6.69
CA ASN A 238 8.85 7.79 -7.17
C ASN A 238 9.67 8.68 -6.23
N VAL A 239 9.09 9.16 -5.12
CA VAL A 239 9.84 9.87 -4.10
C VAL A 239 10.76 8.89 -3.36
N TYR A 240 12.06 9.17 -3.39
CA TYR A 240 13.04 8.45 -2.58
C TYR A 240 13.05 9.04 -1.16
N TRP A 241 12.01 8.73 -0.38
CA TRP A 241 11.76 9.30 0.94
C TRP A 241 12.97 9.28 1.86
N GLU A 242 13.70 8.17 1.85
CA GLU A 242 14.90 7.89 2.64
C GLU A 242 16.01 8.94 2.42
N GLU A 243 16.11 9.50 1.21
CA GLU A 243 17.09 10.55 0.84
C GLU A 243 16.54 11.97 1.05
N ARG A 244 15.22 12.12 1.20
CA ARG A 244 14.55 13.43 1.27
C ARG A 244 14.16 13.85 2.69
N LEU A 245 14.45 13.04 3.71
CA LEU A 245 14.05 13.29 5.10
C LEU A 245 14.55 14.64 5.64
N GLU A 246 15.73 15.10 5.23
CA GLU A 246 16.29 16.40 5.67
C GLU A 246 15.97 17.56 4.72
N SER A 247 15.37 17.26 3.57
CA SER A 247 14.96 18.29 2.59
C SER A 247 13.77 19.09 3.10
N SER A 248 13.60 20.31 2.59
CA SER A 248 12.44 21.14 2.89
C SER A 248 11.15 20.49 2.38
N VAL A 249 10.14 20.39 3.25
CA VAL A 249 8.84 19.81 2.92
C VAL A 249 8.08 20.67 1.90
N ASP A 250 8.25 22.00 1.96
CA ASP A 250 7.57 22.92 1.05
C ASP A 250 8.21 22.92 -0.33
N GLU A 251 9.53 22.76 -0.41
CA GLU A 251 10.23 22.55 -1.69
C GLU A 251 9.82 21.22 -2.33
N LEU A 252 9.72 20.14 -1.54
CA LEU A 252 9.25 18.85 -2.04
C LEU A 252 7.81 18.94 -2.56
N ARG A 253 6.91 19.63 -1.85
CA ARG A 253 5.53 19.88 -2.31
C ARG A 253 5.52 20.64 -3.64
N ALA A 254 6.32 21.70 -3.74
CA ALA A 254 6.43 22.49 -4.98
C ALA A 254 6.99 21.65 -6.14
N GLU A 255 8.03 20.86 -5.89
CA GLU A 255 8.66 19.96 -6.87
C GLU A 255 7.68 18.90 -7.41
N LEU A 256 6.82 18.38 -6.53
CA LEU A 256 5.79 17.39 -6.86
C LEU A 256 4.54 18.03 -7.48
N GLY A 257 4.37 19.36 -7.38
CA GLY A 257 3.15 20.04 -7.79
C GLY A 257 1.96 19.76 -6.86
N ILE A 258 2.21 19.61 -5.56
CA ILE A 258 1.20 19.32 -4.54
C ILE A 258 0.95 20.55 -3.67
N GLU A 259 -0.30 21.00 -3.67
CA GLU A 259 -0.83 22.00 -2.77
C GLU A 259 -1.40 21.30 -1.53
N THR A 260 -1.12 21.81 -0.32
CA THR A 260 -1.78 21.28 0.88
C THR A 260 -3.26 21.67 0.92
N PRO A 261 -4.18 20.72 1.18
CA PRO A 261 -5.58 21.05 1.40
C PRO A 261 -5.75 21.85 2.71
N PRO A 262 -6.88 22.56 2.88
CA PRO A 262 -7.22 23.18 4.15
C PRO A 262 -7.20 22.17 5.32
N ASP A 263 -6.63 22.57 6.45
CA ASP A 263 -6.51 21.71 7.64
C ASP A 263 -7.90 21.27 8.13
N LEU A 264 -8.14 19.96 8.03
CA LEU A 264 -9.41 19.36 8.38
C LEU A 264 -9.70 19.40 9.88
N ARG A 265 -8.65 19.28 10.72
CA ARG A 265 -8.79 19.38 12.18
C ARG A 265 -9.22 20.79 12.54
N GLU A 266 -8.62 21.79 11.91
CA GLU A 266 -8.96 23.19 12.13
C GLU A 266 -10.41 23.51 11.72
N ILE A 267 -10.83 23.07 10.53
CA ILE A 267 -12.21 23.25 10.07
C ILE A 267 -13.19 22.60 11.05
N ARG A 268 -12.94 21.35 11.45
CA ARG A 268 -13.81 20.63 12.39
C ARG A 268 -13.81 21.23 13.79
N ARG A 269 -12.73 21.90 14.21
CA ARG A 269 -12.67 22.66 15.48
C ARG A 269 -13.60 23.87 15.41
N ARG A 270 -13.44 24.70 14.37
CA ARG A 270 -14.27 25.91 14.15
C ARG A 270 -15.76 25.58 14.07
N GLU A 271 -16.12 24.54 13.33
CA GLU A 271 -17.52 24.09 13.23
C GLU A 271 -18.12 23.66 14.58
N ARG A 272 -17.32 22.96 15.41
CA ARG A 272 -17.75 22.52 16.75
C ARG A 272 -17.94 23.70 17.68
N GLU A 273 -17.02 24.67 17.66
CA GLU A 273 -17.12 25.89 18.46
C GLU A 273 -18.33 26.74 18.04
N ALA A 274 -18.55 26.92 16.73
CA ALA A 274 -19.71 27.64 16.22
C ALA A 274 -21.02 26.97 16.65
N ARG A 275 -21.11 25.64 16.56
CA ARG A 275 -22.28 24.88 17.02
C ARG A 275 -22.49 25.00 18.54
N ARG A 276 -21.42 25.06 19.33
CA ARG A 276 -21.51 25.26 20.79
C ARG A 276 -22.06 26.65 21.11
N LYS A 277 -21.49 27.71 20.50
CA LYS A 277 -21.96 29.09 20.68
C LYS A 277 -23.43 29.26 20.31
N ALA A 278 -23.85 28.73 19.16
CA ALA A 278 -25.25 28.80 18.72
C ALA A 278 -26.22 28.10 19.70
N LYS A 279 -25.80 27.00 20.32
CA LYS A 279 -26.59 26.32 21.36
C LYS A 279 -26.69 27.14 22.64
N GLU A 280 -25.59 27.74 23.09
CA GLU A 280 -25.56 28.61 24.27
C GLU A 280 -26.44 29.85 24.06
N GLU A 281 -26.39 30.47 22.89
CA GLU A 281 -27.25 31.61 22.53
C GLU A 281 -28.73 31.21 22.49
N THR A 282 -29.05 30.05 21.92
CA THR A 282 -30.42 29.52 21.90
C THR A 282 -30.93 29.23 23.32
N ALA A 283 -30.09 28.65 24.18
CA ALA A 283 -30.44 28.39 25.58
C ALA A 283 -30.68 29.69 26.36
N ARG A 284 -29.78 30.67 26.25
CA ARG A 284 -29.95 32.00 26.87
C ARG A 284 -31.22 32.71 26.39
N ARG A 285 -31.53 32.62 25.10
CA ARG A 285 -32.76 33.18 24.54
C ARG A 285 -34.00 32.51 25.13
N ASN A 286 -33.99 31.18 25.24
CA ASN A 286 -35.11 30.42 25.80
C ASN A 286 -35.31 30.72 27.29
N GLU A 287 -34.25 30.88 28.07
CA GLU A 287 -34.29 31.28 29.49
C GLU A 287 -34.88 32.70 29.64
N ALA A 288 -34.45 33.65 28.81
CA ALA A 288 -34.99 35.01 28.83
C ALA A 288 -36.49 35.06 28.49
N THR A 289 -36.95 34.24 27.54
CA THR A 289 -38.38 34.16 27.20
C THR A 289 -39.20 33.33 28.20
N GLY A 290 -38.60 32.35 28.87
CA GLY A 290 -39.27 31.49 29.84
C GLY A 290 -39.43 32.12 31.24
N SER A 291 -38.60 33.11 31.58
CA SER A 291 -38.73 33.87 32.84
C SER A 291 -39.74 35.03 32.75
N SER A 292 -40.40 35.20 31.60
CA SER A 292 -41.39 36.27 31.33
C SER A 292 -42.85 35.76 31.30
N ALA A 293 -43.08 34.50 31.71
CA ALA A 293 -44.39 33.86 31.84
C ALA A 293 -44.63 33.46 33.30
#